data_AF-A0A7C6JX81-F1
#
_entry.id   AF-A0A7C6JX81-F1
#
_cell.length_a   1.000
_cell.length_b   1.000
_cell.length_c   1.000
_cell.angle_alpha   90.00
_cell.angle_beta   90.00
_cell.angle_gamma   90.00
#
_symmetry.space_group_name_H-M   'P 1'
#
loop_
_entity.id
_entity.type
_entity.pdbx_description
1 polymer ?
#
loop_
_entity_poly.entity_id
_entity_poly.type
_entity_poly.pdbx_seq_one_letter_code
_entity_poly.pdbx_strand_id
1 'polypeptide(L)'
;MPSLPLRGPKCFDQILQYIHRAIEAEANAADFYRHLLKEAPNQLHCDFIKRAYNDELEHLQIFTKLYLYYTNCEPKYCVTPTPCPCYRDGLLKALIGELDAVEFYRNVQLSTMDQVIIDTFYMVMVDEQGHATMFSTLYNNFPCK
;
A
#
# COMPACT_ATOMS: atom_id res chain seq x y z
N MET A 1 24.99 1.72 -21.26
CA MET A 1 23.78 2.01 -20.46
C MET A 1 23.18 0.68 -20.04
N PRO A 2 22.66 0.53 -18.81
CA PRO A 2 21.93 -0.69 -18.45
C PRO A 2 20.73 -0.88 -19.40
N SER A 3 20.43 -2.12 -19.78
CA SER A 3 19.20 -2.44 -20.49
C SER A 3 18.01 -2.20 -19.57
N LEU A 4 16.99 -1.48 -20.05
CA LEU A 4 15.74 -1.33 -19.33
C LEU A 4 14.84 -2.57 -19.53
N PRO A 5 14.02 -2.94 -18.54
CA PRO A 5 13.93 -2.31 -17.20
C PRO A 5 15.04 -2.80 -16.26
N LEU A 6 15.40 -2.00 -15.24
CA LEU A 6 16.63 -2.19 -14.45
C LEU A 6 16.73 -3.52 -13.68
N ARG A 7 15.60 -4.17 -13.36
CA ARG A 7 15.56 -5.49 -12.71
C ARG A 7 15.34 -6.64 -13.71
N GLY A 8 15.44 -6.35 -15.00
CA GLY A 8 15.11 -7.26 -16.09
C GLY A 8 13.59 -7.39 -16.30
N PRO A 9 13.12 -7.53 -17.55
CA PRO A 9 11.69 -7.61 -17.81
C PRO A 9 11.15 -8.92 -17.23
N LYS A 10 10.08 -8.83 -16.44
CA LYS A 10 9.31 -10.00 -16.00
C LYS A 10 8.30 -10.37 -17.07
N CYS A 11 7.93 -11.65 -17.13
CA CYS A 11 6.84 -12.06 -18.01
C CYS A 11 5.54 -11.42 -17.54
N PHE A 12 4.61 -11.24 -18.48
CA PHE A 12 3.35 -10.55 -18.19
C PHE A 12 2.53 -11.24 -17.11
N ASP A 13 2.51 -12.58 -17.08
CA ASP A 13 1.83 -13.36 -16.02
C ASP A 13 2.37 -13.02 -14.62
N GLN A 14 3.68 -12.81 -14.50
CA GLN A 14 4.30 -12.42 -13.24
C GLN A 14 3.93 -10.98 -12.84
N ILE A 15 3.80 -10.08 -13.81
CA ILE A 15 3.30 -8.73 -13.56
C ILE A 15 1.84 -8.75 -13.11
N LEU A 16 0.99 -9.58 -13.72
CA LEU A 16 -0.40 -9.75 -13.29
C LEU A 16 -0.50 -10.30 -11.86
N GLN A 17 0.38 -11.23 -11.47
CA GLN A 17 0.48 -11.69 -10.08
C GLN A 17 0.89 -10.56 -9.13
N TYR A 18 1.75 -9.65 -9.56
CA TYR A 18 2.12 -8.49 -8.74
C TYR A 18 0.98 -7.49 -8.58
N ILE A 19 0.22 -7.24 -9.64
CA ILE A 19 -0.99 -6.40 -9.56
C ILE A 19 -2.01 -7.04 -8.61
N HIS A 20 -2.25 -8.35 -8.73
CA HIS A 20 -3.16 -9.06 -7.83
C HIS A 20 -2.69 -9.01 -6.36
N ARG A 21 -1.39 -9.18 -6.12
CA ARG A 21 -0.80 -9.01 -4.79
C ARG A 21 -0.97 -7.59 -4.25
N ALA A 22 -0.86 -6.55 -5.08
CA ALA A 22 -1.10 -5.17 -4.66
C ALA A 22 -2.56 -4.98 -4.22
N ILE A 23 -3.53 -5.53 -4.95
CA ILE A 23 -4.96 -5.53 -4.56
C ILE A 23 -5.15 -6.16 -3.17
N GLU A 24 -4.54 -7.32 -2.93
CA GLU A 24 -4.62 -7.97 -1.61
C GLU A 24 -3.97 -7.11 -0.52
N ALA A 25 -2.84 -6.47 -0.81
CA ALA A 25 -2.15 -5.60 0.13
C ALA A 25 -3.03 -4.40 0.54
N GLU A 26 -3.56 -3.64 -0.43
CA GLU A 26 -4.33 -2.42 -0.13
C GLU A 26 -5.66 -2.76 0.57
N ALA A 27 -6.29 -3.88 0.20
CA ALA A 27 -7.49 -4.34 0.89
C ALA A 27 -7.22 -4.67 2.36
N ASN A 28 -6.07 -5.29 2.66
CA ASN A 28 -5.66 -5.59 4.03
C ASN A 28 -5.24 -4.32 4.79
N ALA A 29 -4.53 -3.39 4.15
CA ALA A 29 -4.13 -2.12 4.73
C ALA A 29 -5.34 -1.23 5.07
N ALA A 30 -6.28 -1.07 4.14
CA ALA A 30 -7.53 -0.35 4.37
C ALA A 30 -8.32 -0.93 5.56
N ASP A 31 -8.50 -2.25 5.64
CA ASP A 31 -9.19 -2.85 6.79
C ASP A 31 -8.43 -2.62 8.09
N PHE A 32 -7.11 -2.77 8.06
CA PHE A 32 -6.26 -2.57 9.23
C PHE A 32 -6.31 -1.12 9.73
N TYR A 33 -6.25 -0.12 8.84
CA TYR A 33 -6.32 1.29 9.21
C TYR A 33 -7.72 1.71 9.68
N ARG A 34 -8.78 1.09 9.15
CA ARG A 34 -10.14 1.22 9.69
C ARG A 34 -10.22 0.81 11.16
N HIS A 35 -9.48 -0.22 11.55
CA HIS A 35 -9.39 -0.66 12.95
C HIS A 35 -8.53 0.30 13.79
N LEU A 36 -7.37 0.69 13.27
CA LEU A 36 -6.44 1.60 13.96
C LEU A 36 -7.06 2.98 14.22
N LEU A 37 -7.90 3.46 13.30
CA LEU A 37 -8.60 4.75 13.40
C LEU A 37 -9.51 4.81 14.64
N LYS A 38 -10.11 3.69 15.05
CA LYS A 38 -11.02 3.63 16.21
C LYS A 38 -10.29 3.81 17.54
N GLU A 39 -8.99 3.49 17.55
CA GLU A 39 -8.12 3.54 18.72
C GLU A 39 -7.29 4.85 18.75
N ALA A 40 -7.51 5.76 17.82
CA ALA A 40 -6.76 7.01 17.71
C ALA A 40 -6.95 7.90 18.95
N PRO A 41 -5.88 8.28 19.67
CA PRO A 41 -6.00 8.96 20.97
C PRO A 41 -6.32 10.46 20.87
N ASN A 42 -6.13 11.07 19.71
CA ASN A 42 -6.33 12.51 19.50
C ASN A 42 -6.58 12.83 18.02
N GLN A 43 -6.84 14.11 17.73
CA GLN A 43 -7.18 14.58 16.38
C GLN A 43 -6.06 14.36 15.35
N LEU A 44 -4.79 14.59 15.70
CA LEU A 44 -3.66 14.38 14.79
C LEU A 44 -3.59 12.92 14.32
N HIS A 45 -3.71 11.98 15.26
CA HIS A 45 -3.74 10.55 14.96
C HIS A 45 -4.94 10.18 14.10
N CYS A 46 -6.12 10.72 14.42
CA CYS A 46 -7.35 10.50 13.65
C CYS A 46 -7.18 10.97 12.21
N ASP A 47 -6.68 12.19 12.00
CA ASP A 47 -6.55 12.79 10.66
C ASP A 47 -5.54 12.03 9.79
N PHE A 48 -4.38 11.67 10.34
CA PHE A 48 -3.34 10.95 9.60
C PHE A 48 -3.79 9.52 9.25
N ILE A 49 -4.37 8.77 10.20
CA ILE A 49 -4.86 7.42 9.93
C ILE A 49 -6.04 7.45 8.95
N LYS A 50 -6.95 8.42 9.10
CA LYS A 50 -8.09 8.57 8.19
C LYS A 50 -7.64 8.92 6.78
N ARG A 51 -6.58 9.71 6.64
CA ARG A 51 -5.98 10.03 5.34
C ARG A 51 -5.47 8.75 4.68
N ALA A 52 -4.57 8.02 5.34
CA ALA A 52 -4.04 6.75 4.83
C ALA A 52 -5.17 5.77 4.48
N TYR A 53 -6.15 5.59 5.37
CA TYR A 53 -7.31 4.72 5.12
C TYR A 53 -8.08 5.06 3.83
N ASN A 54 -8.29 6.34 3.54
CA ASN A 54 -9.02 6.72 2.32
C ASN A 54 -8.17 6.51 1.06
N ASP A 55 -6.87 6.82 1.15
CA ASP A 55 -5.94 6.67 0.04
C ASP A 55 -5.80 5.17 -0.30
N GLU A 56 -5.73 4.27 0.68
CA GLU A 56 -5.73 2.80 0.50
C GLU A 56 -6.98 2.27 -0.20
N LEU A 57 -8.16 2.83 0.10
CA LEU A 57 -9.39 2.48 -0.62
C LEU A 57 -9.34 2.94 -2.08
N GLU A 58 -8.70 4.06 -2.36
CA GLU A 58 -8.50 4.56 -3.71
C GLU A 58 -7.48 3.68 -4.47
N HIS A 59 -6.35 3.34 -3.83
CA HIS A 59 -5.32 2.45 -4.37
C HIS A 59 -5.88 1.07 -4.70
N LEU A 60 -6.70 0.49 -3.81
CA LEU A 60 -7.43 -0.75 -4.05
C LEU A 60 -8.29 -0.67 -5.33
N GLN A 61 -9.02 0.44 -5.52
CA GLN A 61 -9.83 0.65 -6.72
C GLN A 61 -8.97 0.81 -7.97
N ILE A 62 -7.84 1.53 -7.87
CA ILE A 62 -6.89 1.74 -8.97
C ILE A 62 -6.33 0.39 -9.44
N PHE A 63 -5.79 -0.44 -8.53
CA PHE A 63 -5.24 -1.73 -8.90
C PHE A 63 -6.31 -2.71 -9.37
N THR A 64 -7.53 -2.66 -8.81
CA THR A 64 -8.67 -3.45 -9.29
C THR A 64 -9.00 -3.11 -10.75
N LYS A 65 -9.08 -1.82 -11.08
CA LYS A 65 -9.31 -1.35 -12.47
C LYS A 65 -8.16 -1.75 -13.40
N LEU A 66 -6.92 -1.67 -12.92
CA LEU A 66 -5.74 -2.10 -13.68
C LEU A 66 -5.79 -3.60 -13.99
N TYR A 67 -6.11 -4.43 -13.00
CA TYR A 67 -6.25 -5.87 -13.18
C TYR A 67 -7.38 -6.21 -14.15
N LEU A 68 -8.54 -5.57 -13.99
CA LEU A 68 -9.69 -5.72 -14.89
C LEU A 68 -9.33 -5.32 -16.32
N TYR A 69 -8.60 -4.23 -16.51
CA TYR A 69 -8.15 -3.75 -17.83
C TYR A 69 -7.36 -4.81 -18.59
N TYR A 70 -6.47 -5.54 -17.92
CA TYR A 70 -5.64 -6.55 -18.56
C TYR A 70 -6.27 -7.94 -18.66
N THR A 71 -7.19 -8.29 -17.76
CA THR A 71 -7.72 -9.67 -17.66
C THR A 71 -9.18 -9.80 -18.10
N ASN A 72 -9.91 -8.68 -18.19
CA ASN A 72 -11.37 -8.61 -18.30
C ASN A 72 -12.11 -9.42 -17.20
N CYS A 73 -11.43 -9.70 -16.08
CA CYS A 73 -11.96 -10.43 -14.94
C CYS A 73 -11.88 -9.58 -13.67
N GLU A 74 -12.91 -9.66 -12.84
CA GLU A 74 -12.86 -9.09 -11.49
C GLU A 74 -11.89 -9.91 -10.61
N PRO A 75 -10.94 -9.26 -9.91
CA PRO A 75 -10.01 -9.93 -9.02
C PRO A 75 -10.76 -10.49 -7.81
N LYS A 76 -10.40 -11.72 -7.41
CA LYS A 76 -10.86 -12.30 -6.14
C LYS A 76 -9.76 -12.14 -5.10
N TYR A 77 -10.09 -11.58 -3.96
CA TYR A 77 -9.19 -11.41 -2.82
C TYR A 77 -9.95 -11.57 -1.51
N CYS A 78 -9.23 -11.83 -0.42
CA CYS A 78 -9.77 -11.95 0.92
C CYS A 78 -8.99 -11.04 1.87
N VAL A 79 -9.72 -10.31 2.71
CA VAL A 79 -9.12 -9.55 3.80
C VAL A 79 -8.82 -10.48 4.97
N THR A 80 -7.59 -10.45 5.45
CA THR A 80 -7.14 -11.20 6.63
C THR A 80 -6.96 -10.23 7.79
N PRO A 81 -7.83 -10.30 8.83
CA PRO A 81 -7.70 -9.43 9.99
C PRO A 81 -6.32 -9.56 10.62
N THR A 82 -5.68 -8.42 10.80
CA THR A 82 -4.32 -8.36 11.34
C THR A 82 -4.39 -7.98 12.82
N PRO A 83 -4.06 -8.89 13.76
CA PRO A 83 -4.10 -8.57 15.18
C PRO A 83 -2.93 -7.66 15.57
N CYS A 84 -3.21 -6.72 16.47
CA CYS A 84 -2.21 -5.86 17.11
C CYS A 84 -2.43 -5.85 18.63
N PRO A 85 -1.41 -6.19 19.44
CA PRO A 85 -1.55 -6.23 20.90
C PRO A 85 -1.88 -4.89 21.53
N CYS A 86 -1.40 -3.80 20.93
CA CYS A 86 -1.75 -2.44 21.33
C CYS A 86 -1.69 -1.47 20.15
N TYR A 87 -2.27 -0.27 20.34
CA TYR A 87 -2.30 0.78 19.34
C TYR A 87 -0.92 1.18 18.81
N ARG A 88 0.09 1.27 19.70
CA ARG A 88 1.46 1.63 19.31
C ARG A 88 2.13 0.56 18.44
N ASP A 89 1.92 -0.71 18.73
CA ASP A 89 2.36 -1.81 17.86
C ASP A 89 1.65 -1.76 16.51
N GLY A 90 0.38 -1.33 16.49
CA GLY A 90 -0.38 -1.09 15.28
C GLY A 90 0.23 -0.01 14.39
N LEU A 91 0.66 1.12 14.96
CA LEU A 91 1.37 2.18 14.23
C LEU A 91 2.71 1.70 13.66
N LEU A 92 3.48 0.94 14.44
CA LEU A 92 4.75 0.38 13.95
C LEU A 92 4.52 -0.60 12.80
N LYS A 93 3.47 -1.42 12.91
CA LYS A 93 3.12 -2.38 11.87
C LYS A 93 2.66 -1.69 10.59
N ALA A 94 1.84 -0.65 10.70
CA ALA A 94 1.46 0.20 9.57
C ALA A 94 2.69 0.79 8.89
N LEU A 95 3.58 1.44 9.65
CA LEU A 95 4.84 1.99 9.14
C LEU A 95 5.68 0.96 8.36
N ILE A 96 5.85 -0.25 8.90
CA ILE A 96 6.61 -1.31 8.22
C ILE A 96 5.91 -1.75 6.94
N GLY A 97 4.58 -1.91 6.98
CA GLY A 97 3.77 -2.27 5.81
C GLY A 97 3.93 -1.26 4.68
N GLU A 98 3.86 0.04 4.99
CA GLU A 98 4.06 1.11 4.01
C GLU A 98 5.47 1.07 3.37
N LEU A 99 6.51 0.86 4.18
CA LEU A 99 7.88 0.77 3.67
C LEU A 99 8.07 -0.46 2.77
N ASP A 100 7.45 -1.58 3.12
CA ASP A 100 7.44 -2.80 2.30
C ASP A 100 6.68 -2.59 0.98
N ALA A 101 5.57 -1.85 1.00
CA ALA A 101 4.81 -1.46 -0.18
C ALA A 101 5.64 -0.57 -1.12
N VAL A 102 6.32 0.46 -0.59
CA VAL A 102 7.25 1.30 -1.36
C VAL A 102 8.31 0.46 -2.07
N GLU A 103 8.96 -0.47 -1.37
CA GLU A 103 9.95 -1.35 -1.99
C GLU A 103 9.34 -2.25 -3.06
N PHE A 104 8.18 -2.85 -2.77
CA PHE A 104 7.49 -3.73 -3.70
C PHE A 104 7.10 -2.98 -4.98
N TYR A 105 6.48 -1.81 -4.88
CA TYR A 105 6.02 -1.02 -6.02
C TYR A 105 7.16 -0.51 -6.88
N ARG A 106 8.24 -0.01 -6.27
CA ARG A 106 9.50 0.30 -6.97
C ARG A 106 10.01 -0.90 -7.76
N ASN A 107 10.00 -2.09 -7.17
CA ASN A 107 10.51 -3.28 -7.82
C ASN A 107 9.64 -3.70 -9.02
N VAL A 108 8.33 -3.50 -8.98
CA VAL A 108 7.42 -3.73 -10.11
C VAL A 108 7.71 -2.75 -11.25
N GLN A 109 7.83 -1.45 -10.97
CA GLN A 109 8.18 -0.45 -11.99
C GLN A 109 9.48 -0.79 -12.71
N LEU A 110 10.50 -1.22 -11.96
CA LEU A 110 11.80 -1.60 -12.51
C LEU A 110 11.81 -2.99 -13.17
N SER A 111 10.65 -3.62 -13.35
CA SER A 111 10.48 -4.98 -13.88
C SER A 111 9.61 -5.06 -15.15
N THR A 112 9.08 -3.93 -15.64
CA THR A 112 8.21 -3.87 -16.83
C THR A 112 8.56 -2.69 -17.73
N MET A 113 8.11 -2.74 -18.99
CA MET A 113 8.17 -1.63 -19.95
C MET A 113 6.79 -1.04 -20.24
N ASP A 114 5.73 -1.58 -19.65
CA ASP A 114 4.37 -1.06 -19.81
C ASP A 114 4.19 0.24 -19.01
N GLN A 115 3.95 1.35 -19.72
CA GLN A 115 3.87 2.67 -19.13
C GLN A 115 2.68 2.82 -18.18
N VAL A 116 1.54 2.19 -18.47
CA VAL A 116 0.35 2.27 -17.60
C VAL A 116 0.67 1.63 -16.24
N ILE A 117 1.39 0.50 -16.26
CA ILE A 117 1.84 -0.17 -15.04
C ILE A 117 2.88 0.69 -14.32
N ILE A 118 3.86 1.24 -15.05
CA ILE A 118 4.90 2.09 -14.46
C ILE A 118 4.29 3.30 -13.74
N ASP A 119 3.38 4.03 -14.38
CA ASP A 119 2.78 5.25 -13.82
C ASP A 119 1.83 4.93 -12.67
N THR A 120 1.06 3.84 -12.78
CA THR A 120 0.16 3.42 -11.70
C THR A 120 0.94 3.08 -10.43
N PHE A 121 1.97 2.23 -10.54
CA PHE A 121 2.80 1.88 -9.38
C PHE A 121 3.65 3.05 -8.90
N TYR A 122 4.02 4.01 -9.76
CA TYR A 122 4.71 5.24 -9.33
C TYR A 122 3.85 6.06 -8.37
N MET A 123 2.61 6.34 -8.79
CA MET A 123 1.68 7.20 -8.07
C MET A 123 1.41 6.63 -6.68
N VAL A 124 1.04 5.35 -6.61
CA VAL A 124 0.76 4.69 -5.33
C VAL A 124 2.02 4.64 -4.45
N MET A 125 3.19 4.28 -4.99
CA MET A 125 4.44 4.26 -4.23
C MET A 125 4.77 5.61 -3.56
N VAL A 126 4.46 6.73 -4.21
CA VAL A 126 4.71 8.06 -3.63
C VAL A 126 3.76 8.33 -2.47
N ASP A 127 2.50 7.90 -2.56
CA ASP A 127 1.52 8.01 -1.48
C ASP A 127 1.95 7.15 -0.27
N GLU A 128 2.40 5.91 -0.48
CA GLU A 128 2.89 5.03 0.61
C GLU A 128 4.10 5.60 1.32
N GLN A 129 5.00 6.27 0.58
CA GLN A 129 6.11 6.98 1.20
C GLN A 129 5.64 8.12 2.11
N GLY A 130 4.53 8.77 1.75
CA GLY A 130 3.81 9.73 2.58
C GLY A 130 3.19 9.09 3.81
N HIS A 131 2.48 7.97 3.64
CA HIS A 131 1.87 7.21 4.74
C HIS A 131 2.92 6.72 5.75
N ALA A 132 4.05 6.17 5.30
CA ALA A 132 5.17 5.80 6.16
C ALA A 132 5.64 6.99 7.01
N THR A 133 5.71 8.18 6.43
CA THR A 133 6.10 9.40 7.17
C THR A 133 5.05 9.77 8.22
N MET A 134 3.76 9.64 7.88
CA MET A 134 2.66 9.86 8.81
C MET A 134 2.71 8.89 9.99
N PHE A 135 2.78 7.57 9.74
CA PHE A 135 2.84 6.56 10.80
C PHE A 135 4.11 6.67 11.65
N SER A 136 5.26 7.01 11.06
CA SER A 136 6.47 7.33 11.81
C SER A 136 6.27 8.53 12.75
N THR A 137 5.59 9.58 12.28
CA THR A 137 5.26 10.75 13.10
C THR A 137 4.37 10.33 14.28
N LEU A 138 3.30 9.57 14.04
CA LEU A 138 2.39 9.10 15.09
C LEU A 138 3.09 8.16 16.10
N TYR A 139 3.95 7.26 15.63
CA TYR A 139 4.68 6.31 16.48
C TYR A 139 5.61 7.02 17.48
N ASN A 140 6.14 8.17 17.08
CA ASN A 140 7.03 9.01 17.88
C ASN A 140 6.29 10.12 18.64
N ASN A 141 5.03 10.38 18.32
CA ASN A 141 4.20 11.42 18.94
C ASN A 141 3.19 10.82 19.92
N PHE A 142 3.68 10.21 21.00
CA PHE A 142 2.80 9.89 22.13
C PHE A 142 2.85 11.02 23.16
N PRO A 143 1.69 11.50 23.66
CA PRO A 143 1.69 12.52 24.69
C PRO A 143 2.49 12.03 25.90
N CYS A 144 3.38 12.87 26.41
CA CYS A 144 4.00 12.63 27.71
C CYS A 144 2.88 12.48 28.75
N LYS A 145 2.99 11.44 29.59
CA LYS A 145 2.15 11.32 30.79
C LYS A 145 2.48 12.42 31.78
#